data_AF-A0A7S2B6D9-F1
#
_entry.id   AF-A0A7S2B6D9-F1
#
_cell.length_a   1.000
_cell.length_b   1.000
_cell.length_c   1.000
_cell.angle_alpha   90.00
_cell.angle_beta   90.00
_cell.angle_gamma   90.00
#
_symmetry.space_group_name_H-M   'P 1'
#
loop_
_entity.id
_entity.type
_entity.pdbx_description
1 polymer ?
#
loop_
_entity_poly.entity_id
_entity_poly.type
_entity_poly.pdbx_seq_one_letter_code
_entity_poly.pdbx_strand_id
1 'polypeptide(L)'
;ESFRQHTAFISHVSRNEYEEVFQTFKFEELNEEHQNMWNYIFFIAYLEQKDPSDYSGAESMIAKQMSETNTQWLPTRNSYHWQEFKKSKVAAASAGPSLLDVEKKVTKLESKLKDMLTILKGKN
;
A
#
# COMPACT_ATOMS: atom_id res chain seq x y z
N GLU A 1 14.32 26.95 -2.47
CA GLU A 1 12.86 26.69 -2.58
C GLU A 1 12.49 25.34 -3.22
N SER A 2 13.42 24.44 -3.55
CA SER A 2 13.14 23.25 -4.39
C SER A 2 12.76 21.95 -3.65
N PHE A 3 13.10 21.78 -2.37
CA PHE A 3 12.99 20.47 -1.72
C PHE A 3 11.54 19.98 -1.56
N ARG A 4 10.64 20.84 -1.07
CA ARG A 4 9.24 20.48 -0.81
C ARG A 4 8.40 20.26 -2.08
N GLN A 5 8.89 20.70 -3.23
CA GLN A 5 8.24 20.47 -4.51
C GLN A 5 8.49 19.05 -5.04
N HIS A 6 9.56 18.39 -4.59
CA HIS A 6 9.99 17.11 -5.14
C HIS A 6 10.10 15.98 -4.10
N THR A 7 10.04 16.28 -2.80
CA THR A 7 10.14 15.28 -1.74
C THR A 7 9.15 15.58 -0.63
N ALA A 8 8.40 14.56 -0.21
CA ALA A 8 7.42 14.67 0.85
C ALA A 8 8.14 14.86 2.20
N PHE A 9 7.72 15.85 2.99
CA PHE A 9 8.45 16.23 4.20
C PHE A 9 8.43 15.14 5.28
N ILE A 10 7.29 14.48 5.48
CA ILE A 10 7.14 13.46 6.53
C ILE A 10 7.74 12.12 6.07
N SER A 11 7.29 11.60 4.93
CA SER A 11 7.65 10.24 4.50
C SER A 11 8.92 10.12 3.69
N HIS A 12 9.54 11.22 3.29
CA HIS A 12 10.74 11.23 2.44
C HIS A 12 10.55 10.51 1.09
N VAL A 13 9.31 10.38 0.62
CA VAL A 13 9.00 9.83 -0.71
C VAL A 13 9.23 10.92 -1.75
N SER A 14 9.92 10.57 -2.84
CA SER A 14 10.11 11.50 -3.96
C SER A 14 8.86 11.59 -4.83
N ARG A 15 8.61 12.75 -5.43
CA ARG A 15 7.50 12.97 -6.36
C ARG A 15 7.50 11.95 -7.49
N ASN A 16 8.64 11.75 -8.13
CA ASN A 16 8.76 10.85 -9.26
C ASN A 16 8.37 9.42 -8.86
N GLU A 17 8.90 8.91 -7.73
CA GLU A 17 8.55 7.58 -7.21
C GLU A 17 7.06 7.45 -6.90
N TYR A 18 6.43 8.53 -6.41
CA TYR A 18 5.01 8.52 -6.07
C TYR A 18 4.11 8.53 -7.31
N GLU A 19 4.35 9.47 -8.24
CA GLU A 19 3.53 9.65 -9.44
C GLU A 19 3.69 8.48 -10.43
N GLU A 20 4.84 7.81 -10.46
CA GLU A 20 5.02 6.57 -11.23
C GLU A 20 4.11 5.43 -10.76
N VAL A 21 3.85 5.35 -9.45
CA VAL A 21 3.04 4.28 -8.84
C VAL A 21 1.56 4.66 -8.77
N PHE A 22 1.25 5.92 -8.48
CA PHE A 22 -0.12 6.41 -8.26
C PHE A 22 -0.51 7.48 -9.28
N GLN A 23 -1.12 7.06 -10.38
CA GLN A 23 -1.56 7.99 -11.44
C GLN A 23 -2.78 8.82 -11.04
N THR A 24 -3.62 8.31 -10.14
CA THR A 24 -4.88 8.97 -9.73
C THR A 24 -4.69 9.90 -8.54
N PHE A 25 -3.66 9.67 -7.72
CA PHE A 25 -3.42 10.43 -6.48
C PHE A 25 -2.24 11.37 -6.67
N LYS A 26 -2.49 12.67 -6.53
CA LYS A 26 -1.45 13.68 -6.77
C LYS A 26 -0.47 13.77 -5.61
N PHE A 27 0.77 14.13 -5.92
CA PHE A 27 1.79 14.33 -4.90
C PHE A 27 1.51 15.54 -3.99
N GLU A 28 0.87 16.59 -4.51
CA GLU A 28 0.44 17.74 -3.71
C GLU A 28 -0.52 17.33 -2.60
N GLU A 29 -1.52 16.49 -2.93
CA GLU A 29 -2.50 15.98 -1.97
C GLU A 29 -1.79 15.21 -0.85
N LEU A 30 -0.80 14.38 -1.19
CA LEU A 30 0.03 13.68 -0.20
C LEU A 30 0.68 14.67 0.79
N ASN A 31 1.26 15.77 0.31
CA ASN A 31 2.07 16.68 1.13
C ASN A 31 1.21 17.73 1.87
N GLU A 32 0.09 18.13 1.30
CA GLU A 32 -0.77 19.22 1.82
C GLU A 32 -1.95 18.71 2.64
N GLU A 33 -2.43 17.49 2.39
CA GLU A 33 -3.59 16.93 3.09
C GLU A 33 -3.20 15.72 3.94
N HIS A 34 -2.70 14.64 3.32
CA HIS A 34 -2.47 13.36 4.00
C HIS A 34 -1.28 13.38 4.95
N GLN A 35 -0.21 14.10 4.58
CA GLN A 35 1.03 14.22 5.35
C GLN A 35 1.38 15.68 5.60
N ASN A 36 0.36 16.51 5.82
CA ASN A 36 0.56 17.91 6.19
C ASN A 36 1.41 18.01 7.46
N MET A 37 2.57 18.66 7.35
CA MET A 37 3.53 18.78 8.45
C MET A 37 2.94 19.39 9.72
N TRP A 38 2.04 20.37 9.59
CA TRP A 38 1.47 21.07 10.74
C TRP A 38 0.55 20.18 11.56
N ASN A 39 -0.16 19.25 10.92
CA ASN A 39 -1.00 18.29 11.62
C ASN A 39 -0.18 17.40 12.58
N TYR A 40 1.05 17.04 12.24
CA TYR A 40 1.94 16.29 13.14
C TYR A 40 2.39 17.15 14.33
N ILE A 41 2.71 18.42 14.10
CA ILE A 41 3.09 19.35 15.18
C ILE A 41 1.91 19.56 16.14
N PHE A 42 0.71 19.80 15.60
CA PHE A 42 -0.50 19.95 16.41
C PHE A 42 -0.84 18.67 17.18
N PHE A 43 -0.65 17.50 16.57
CA PHE A 43 -0.88 16.23 17.24
C PHE A 43 0.09 16.02 18.42
N ILE A 44 1.36 16.36 18.26
CA ILE A 44 2.35 16.30 19.36
C ILE A 44 1.94 17.25 20.49
N ALA A 45 1.64 18.51 20.18
CA ALA A 45 1.22 19.50 21.17
C ALA A 45 -0.10 19.09 21.88
N TYR A 46 -1.02 18.47 21.15
CA TYR A 46 -2.26 17.92 21.70
C TYR A 46 -1.99 16.78 22.69
N LEU A 47 -1.08 15.85 22.36
CA LEU A 47 -0.68 14.79 23.28
C LEU A 47 -0.04 15.34 24.55
N GLU A 48 0.86 16.34 24.43
CA GLU A 48 1.50 16.94 25.60
C GLU A 48 0.53 17.61 26.58
N GLN A 49 -0.64 18.07 26.12
CA GLN A 49 -1.64 18.75 26.94
C GLN A 49 -2.74 17.82 27.46
N LYS A 50 -2.90 16.65 26.85
CA LYS A 50 -3.97 15.71 27.19
C LYS A 50 -3.58 14.85 28.40
N ASP A 51 -4.56 14.51 29.24
CA ASP A 51 -4.32 13.60 30.37
C ASP A 51 -3.90 12.21 29.85
N PRO A 52 -2.77 11.63 30.33
CA PRO A 52 -2.31 10.33 29.89
C PRO A 52 -3.29 9.18 30.12
N SER A 53 -4.19 9.30 31.10
CA SER A 53 -5.23 8.30 31.37
C SER A 53 -6.36 8.29 30.33
N ASP A 54 -6.51 9.39 29.57
CA ASP A 54 -7.49 9.53 28.49
C ASP A 54 -6.92 9.16 27.11
N TYR A 55 -5.66 8.74 27.04
CA TYR A 55 -5.06 8.29 25.79
C TYR A 55 -5.76 7.03 25.28
N SER A 56 -6.17 7.06 24.02
CA SER A 56 -6.52 5.88 23.26
C SER A 56 -5.30 4.95 23.10
N GLY A 57 -5.54 3.72 22.64
CA GLY A 57 -4.46 2.74 22.45
C GLY A 57 -3.36 3.23 21.50
N ALA A 58 -3.72 3.89 20.40
CA ALA A 58 -2.75 4.44 19.45
C ALA A 58 -1.99 5.65 20.02
N GLU A 59 -2.68 6.55 20.72
CA GLU A 59 -2.05 7.70 21.39
C GLU A 59 -1.03 7.24 22.44
N SER A 60 -1.38 6.25 23.27
CA SER A 60 -0.48 5.65 24.25
C SER A 60 0.77 5.05 23.60
N MET A 61 0.61 4.35 22.48
CA MET A 61 1.73 3.77 21.75
C MET A 61 2.68 4.85 21.22
N ILE A 62 2.13 5.92 20.63
CA ILE A 62 2.93 7.02 20.09
C ILE A 62 3.60 7.80 21.23
N ALA A 63 2.88 8.10 22.32
CA ALA A 63 3.43 8.78 23.48
C ALA A 63 4.63 8.03 24.08
N LYS A 64 4.54 6.69 24.16
CA LYS A 64 5.67 5.85 24.57
C LYS A 64 6.86 6.02 23.64
N GLN A 65 6.65 5.92 22.32
CA GLN A 65 7.74 6.07 21.35
C GLN A 65 8.37 7.47 21.42
N MET A 66 7.58 8.53 21.60
CA MET A 66 8.10 9.88 21.79
C MET A 66 8.96 10.01 23.06
N SER A 67 8.53 9.39 24.17
CA SER A 67 9.31 9.37 25.42
C SER A 67 10.66 8.67 25.29
N GLU A 68 10.75 7.70 24.37
CA GLU A 68 11.97 6.97 24.02
C GLU A 68 12.77 7.66 22.90
N THR A 69 12.37 8.86 22.47
CA THR A 69 12.93 9.59 21.32
C THR A 69 12.91 8.78 20.01
N ASN A 70 11.98 7.84 19.92
CA ASN A 70 11.83 6.93 18.80
C ASN A 70 10.89 7.53 17.75
N THR A 71 11.40 7.75 16.54
CA THR A 71 10.67 8.36 15.42
C THR A 71 9.94 7.34 14.53
N GLN A 72 9.95 6.05 14.89
CA GLN A 72 9.40 4.98 14.05
C GLN A 72 7.87 5.02 13.89
N TRP A 73 7.15 5.80 14.72
CA TRP A 73 5.72 6.06 14.51
C TRP A 73 5.45 6.97 13.32
N LEU A 74 6.44 7.78 12.91
CA LEU A 74 6.32 8.60 11.71
C LEU A 74 6.43 7.71 10.47
N PRO A 75 5.60 7.94 9.43
CA PRO A 75 5.69 7.14 8.22
C PRO A 75 7.03 7.42 7.55
N THR A 76 7.78 6.35 7.24
CA THR A 76 9.04 6.42 6.49
C THR A 76 8.89 5.64 5.19
N ARG A 77 9.14 6.30 4.05
CA ARG A 77 8.93 5.74 2.70
C ARG A 77 7.58 5.05 2.53
N ASN A 78 6.53 5.60 3.12
CA ASN A 78 5.20 5.00 3.16
C ASN A 78 4.12 6.08 3.23
N SER A 79 2.94 5.75 2.71
CA SER A 79 1.72 6.56 2.81
C SER A 79 0.51 5.64 2.92
N TYR A 80 -0.69 6.20 3.13
CA TYR A 80 -1.92 5.42 3.14
C TYR A 80 -2.12 4.64 1.83
N HIS A 81 -2.02 5.32 0.68
CA HIS A 81 -2.15 4.69 -0.64
C HIS A 81 -1.12 3.58 -0.87
N TRP A 82 0.08 3.72 -0.32
CA TRP A 82 1.12 2.70 -0.41
C TRP A 82 0.77 1.44 0.38
N GLN A 83 0.13 1.59 1.54
CA GLN A 83 -0.36 0.46 2.32
C GLN A 83 -1.50 -0.26 1.61
N GLU A 84 -2.46 0.48 1.07
CA GLU A 84 -3.59 -0.09 0.30
C GLU A 84 -3.11 -0.80 -0.97
N PHE A 85 -2.12 -0.24 -1.66
CA PHE A 85 -1.50 -0.88 -2.82
C PHE A 85 -0.80 -2.20 -2.45
N LYS A 86 -0.02 -2.22 -1.36
CA LYS A 86 0.63 -3.43 -0.85
C LYS A 86 -0.40 -4.49 -0.48
N LYS A 87 -1.46 -4.10 0.24
CA LYS A 87 -2.55 -5.00 0.63
C LYS A 87 -3.25 -5.60 -0.57
N SER A 88 -3.54 -4.80 -1.59
CA SER A 88 -4.18 -5.24 -2.83
C SER A 88 -3.29 -6.22 -3.62
N LYS A 89 -1.98 -5.96 -3.71
CA LYS A 89 -1.00 -6.87 -4.31
C LYS A 89 -0.93 -8.22 -3.59
N VAL A 90 -0.89 -8.19 -2.25
CA VAL A 90 -0.86 -9.42 -1.43
C VAL A 90 -2.17 -10.20 -1.58
N ALA A 91 -3.33 -9.51 -1.55
CA ALA A 91 -4.62 -10.14 -1.77
C ALA A 91 -4.75 -10.76 -3.17
N ALA A 92 -4.22 -10.10 -4.21
CA ALA A 92 -4.18 -10.65 -5.56
C ALA A 92 -3.24 -11.86 -5.68
N ALA A 93 -2.16 -11.91 -4.88
CA ALA A 93 -1.24 -13.04 -4.86
C ALA A 93 -1.77 -14.24 -4.03
N SER A 94 -2.59 -13.99 -3.02
CA SER A 94 -3.22 -15.04 -2.20
C SER A 94 -4.55 -15.53 -2.75
N ALA A 95 -5.22 -14.73 -3.59
CA ALA A 95 -6.31 -15.18 -4.42
C ALA A 95 -5.74 -16.25 -5.38
N GLY A 96 -6.21 -17.49 -5.25
CA GLY A 96 -5.89 -18.57 -6.19
C GLY A 96 -6.22 -18.18 -7.64
N PRO A 97 -5.85 -19.01 -8.63
CA PRO A 97 -6.10 -18.72 -10.03
C PRO A 97 -7.58 -18.32 -10.24
N SER A 98 -7.81 -17.23 -10.96
CA SER A 98 -9.17 -16.73 -11.18
C SER A 98 -9.99 -17.78 -11.92
N LEU A 99 -11.33 -17.73 -11.80
CA LEU A 99 -12.22 -18.66 -12.52
C LEU A 99 -11.93 -18.67 -14.03
N LEU A 100 -11.61 -17.50 -14.60
CA LEU A 100 -11.20 -17.35 -16.00
C LEU A 100 -9.89 -18.10 -16.32
N ASP A 101 -8.94 -18.14 -15.39
CA ASP A 101 -7.70 -18.89 -15.55
C ASP A 101 -7.93 -20.40 -15.47
N VAL A 102 -8.90 -20.83 -14.66
CA VAL A 102 -9.33 -22.23 -14.58
C VAL A 102 -10.03 -22.63 -15.88
N GLU A 103 -10.97 -21.82 -16.40
CA GLU A 103 -11.67 -22.07 -17.66
C GLU A 103 -10.71 -22.17 -18.86
N LYS A 104 -9.70 -21.30 -18.93
CA LYS A 104 -8.65 -21.37 -19.95
C LYS A 104 -7.85 -22.67 -19.86
N LYS A 105 -7.57 -23.16 -18.65
CA LYS A 105 -6.87 -24.45 -18.46
C LYS A 105 -7.75 -25.62 -18.87
N VAL A 106 -9.05 -25.60 -18.54
CA VAL A 106 -10.01 -26.64 -18.92
C VAL A 106 -10.15 -26.72 -20.43
N THR A 107 -10.38 -25.61 -21.11
CA THR A 107 -10.49 -25.57 -22.58
C THR A 107 -9.21 -26.05 -23.28
N LYS A 108 -8.03 -25.72 -22.73
CA LYS A 108 -6.74 -26.25 -23.23
C LYS A 108 -6.58 -27.75 -22.99
N LEU A 109 -7.11 -28.30 -21.91
CA LEU A 109 -7.13 -29.75 -21.67
C LEU A 109 -8.09 -30.45 -22.63
N GLU A 110 -9.26 -29.87 -22.86
CA GLU A 110 -10.24 -30.37 -23.82
C GLU A 110 -9.68 -30.40 -25.24
N SER A 111 -8.93 -29.36 -25.66
CA SER A 111 -8.29 -29.35 -26.97
C SER A 111 -7.27 -30.47 -27.10
N LYS A 112 -6.39 -30.63 -26.12
CA LYS A 112 -5.40 -31.73 -26.11
C LYS A 112 -6.05 -33.10 -26.13
N LEU A 113 -7.18 -33.27 -25.43
CA LEU A 113 -7.91 -34.53 -25.42
C LEU A 113 -8.49 -34.85 -26.81
N LYS A 114 -9.05 -33.85 -27.49
CA LYS A 114 -9.54 -34.00 -28.88
C LYS A 114 -8.43 -34.39 -29.84
N ASP A 115 -7.25 -33.77 -29.70
CA ASP A 115 -6.08 -34.09 -30.54
C ASP A 115 -5.67 -35.54 -30.36
N MET A 116 -5.57 -36.02 -29.10
CA MET A 116 -5.23 -37.43 -28.84
C MET A 116 -6.27 -38.41 -29.37
N LEU A 117 -7.56 -38.11 -29.24
CA LEU A 117 -8.63 -38.95 -29.79
C LEU A 117 -8.56 -39.04 -31.33
N THR A 118 -8.18 -37.94 -31.98
CA THR A 118 -7.99 -37.91 -33.43
C THR A 118 -6.82 -38.79 -33.85
N ILE A 119 -5.71 -38.74 -33.11
CA ILE A 119 -4.54 -39.60 -33.34
C ILE A 119 -4.89 -41.08 -33.17
N LEU A 120 -5.69 -41.44 -32.16
CA LEU A 120 -6.12 -42.83 -31.93
C LEU A 120 -7.08 -43.33 -33.02
N LYS A 121 -7.99 -42.48 -33.52
CA LYS A 121 -8.91 -42.84 -34.61
C LYS A 121 -8.24 -42.96 -35.98
N GLY A 122 -7.14 -42.23 -36.21
CA GLY A 122 -6.37 -42.30 -37.46
C GLY A 122 -5.35 -43.44 -37.53
N LYS A 123 -5.25 -44.27 -36.47
CA LYS A 123 -4.28 -45.36 -36.36
C LYS A 123 -4.88 -46.77 -36.57
N ASN A 124 -6.13 -46.84 -37.05
CA ASN A 124 -6.86 -48.08 -37.32
C ASN A 124 -7.27 -48.15 -38.80
#